data_AF-A0A7D7QLY4-F1
#
_entry.id   AF-A0A7D7QLY4-F1
#
_cell.length_a   1.000
_cell.length_b   1.000
_cell.length_c   1.000
_cell.angle_alpha   90.00
_cell.angle_beta   90.00
_cell.angle_gamma   90.00
#
_symmetry.space_group_name_H-M   'P 1'
#
loop_
_entity.id
_entity.type
_entity.pdbx_description
1 polymer ?
#
loop_
_entity_poly.entity_id
_entity_poly.type
_entity_poly.pdbx_seq_one_letter_code
_entity_poly.pdbx_strand_id
1 'polypeptide(L)'
;MQTSTYLPWIGPNYGKSELGKLLIIGDSHYFNNDEPENLADFTKAQIAELDDISSNFHNRIIQIFVHQKHSDFWQKVAFANGIQSAFTSANQVPTKAEKDRAELAFKEYLNSVKPDKVVVFSSRLWEHFFNKPGWGTHLGKIDDRWNIRELDYDGGKCTALGIYHPSAHGFQTANFKDVIQRFLKY
;
A
#
# COMPACT_ATOMS: atom_id res chain seq x y z
N MET A 1 3.53 13.87 16.94
CA MET A 1 2.24 13.28 17.37
C MET A 1 1.82 12.31 16.30
N GLN A 2 1.33 11.13 16.67
CA GLN A 2 0.89 10.11 15.72
C GLN A 2 -0.42 10.52 15.04
N THR A 3 -0.45 10.49 13.71
CA THR A 3 -1.61 10.86 12.87
C THR A 3 -2.30 9.64 12.25
N SER A 4 -1.58 8.51 12.17
CA SER A 4 -2.09 7.20 11.77
C SER A 4 -3.06 6.61 12.81
N THR A 5 -4.27 6.30 12.35
CA THR A 5 -5.28 5.55 13.11
C THR A 5 -4.98 4.06 13.05
N TYR A 6 -4.53 3.55 11.89
CA TYR A 6 -4.19 2.15 11.66
C TYR A 6 -2.67 2.00 11.57
N LEU A 7 -2.07 1.10 12.36
CA LEU A 7 -0.64 0.83 12.29
C LEU A 7 -0.32 -0.12 11.14
N PRO A 8 0.83 0.05 10.46
CA PRO A 8 1.22 -0.87 9.41
C PRO A 8 1.48 -2.26 9.97
N TRP A 9 1.18 -3.28 9.17
CA TRP A 9 1.77 -4.59 9.31
C TRP A 9 3.24 -4.54 8.86
N ILE A 10 4.15 -5.14 9.63
CA ILE A 10 5.55 -5.34 9.25
C ILE A 10 5.84 -6.83 9.43
N GLY A 11 6.05 -7.54 8.33
CA GLY A 11 6.32 -8.97 8.39
C GLY A 11 7.65 -9.31 9.08
N PRO A 12 7.76 -10.45 9.78
CA PRO A 12 8.96 -10.86 10.51
C PRO A 12 10.23 -11.01 9.63
N ASN A 13 10.05 -11.22 8.33
CA ASN A 13 11.10 -11.36 7.31
C ASN A 13 11.25 -10.11 6.43
N TYR A 14 10.65 -8.98 6.84
CA TYR A 14 10.82 -7.69 6.16
C TYR A 14 12.30 -7.31 6.04
N GLY A 15 12.74 -6.96 4.82
CA GLY A 15 14.14 -6.64 4.54
C GLY A 15 15.09 -7.84 4.49
N LYS A 16 14.60 -9.08 4.67
CA LYS A 16 15.41 -10.31 4.68
C LYS A 16 15.15 -11.23 3.48
N SER A 17 14.33 -10.79 2.53
CA SER A 17 13.92 -11.57 1.35
C SER A 17 14.37 -10.91 0.06
N GLU A 18 14.12 -11.56 -1.07
CA GLU A 18 14.32 -11.04 -2.42
C GLU A 18 13.53 -9.76 -2.72
N LEU A 19 12.51 -9.45 -1.93
CA LEU A 19 11.70 -8.22 -2.05
C LEU A 19 12.35 -7.03 -1.32
N GLY A 20 13.42 -7.24 -0.56
CA GLY A 20 14.06 -6.21 0.25
C GLY A 20 13.07 -5.59 1.23
N LYS A 21 13.16 -4.26 1.42
CA LYS A 21 12.23 -3.49 2.24
C LYS A 21 11.09 -2.92 1.39
N LEU A 22 10.12 -3.78 1.04
CA LEU A 22 8.95 -3.39 0.25
C LEU A 22 7.75 -3.00 1.13
N LEU A 23 7.29 -1.76 1.00
CA LEU A 23 6.03 -1.29 1.58
C LEU A 23 4.92 -1.30 0.53
N ILE A 24 3.79 -1.90 0.87
CA ILE A 24 2.58 -1.93 0.04
C ILE A 24 1.51 -1.05 0.69
N ILE A 25 0.92 -0.15 -0.11
CA ILE A 25 -0.17 0.72 0.32
C ILE A 25 -1.46 0.33 -0.40
N GLY A 26 -2.44 -0.16 0.35
CA GLY A 26 -3.82 -0.29 -0.07
C GLY A 26 -4.61 1.02 0.14
N ASP A 27 -5.91 0.98 -0.11
CA ASP A 27 -6.72 2.18 -0.10
C ASP A 27 -7.35 2.46 1.29
N SER A 28 -8.30 1.64 1.74
CA SER A 28 -9.13 1.90 2.93
C SER A 28 -9.54 0.61 3.65
N HIS A 29 -9.91 0.71 4.93
CA HIS A 29 -10.57 -0.36 5.67
C HIS A 29 -12.09 -0.25 5.57
N TYR A 30 -12.78 -1.39 5.56
CA TYR A 30 -14.24 -1.47 5.50
C TYR A 30 -14.80 -2.16 6.73
N PHE A 31 -15.81 -1.54 7.33
CA PHE A 31 -16.54 -2.07 8.47
C PHE A 31 -18.02 -2.10 8.10
N ASN A 32 -18.56 -3.31 7.97
CA ASN A 32 -19.98 -3.50 7.67
C ASN A 32 -20.84 -3.54 8.95
N ASN A 33 -20.18 -3.63 10.11
CA ASN A 33 -20.75 -3.60 11.45
C ASN A 33 -20.06 -2.47 12.25
N ASP A 34 -20.00 -2.60 13.57
CA ASP A 34 -19.29 -1.67 14.43
C ASP A 34 -17.77 -1.67 14.19
N GLU A 35 -17.14 -0.52 14.44
CA GLU A 35 -15.69 -0.39 14.47
C GLU A 35 -15.10 -1.22 15.63
N PRO A 36 -13.97 -1.90 15.42
CA PRO A 36 -13.29 -2.62 16.50
C PRO A 36 -12.73 -1.63 17.52
N GLU A 37 -12.67 -2.03 18.78
CA GLU A 37 -12.14 -1.19 19.86
C GLU A 37 -10.69 -0.77 19.63
N ASN A 38 -9.88 -1.65 19.03
CA ASN A 38 -8.47 -1.40 18.72
C ASN A 38 -8.26 -1.21 17.20
N LEU A 39 -8.58 -0.03 16.70
CA LEU A 39 -8.32 0.36 15.31
C LEU A 39 -6.82 0.34 14.98
N ALA A 40 -5.95 0.66 15.94
CA ALA A 40 -4.50 0.72 15.71
C ALA A 40 -3.94 -0.62 15.24
N ASP A 41 -4.38 -1.74 15.82
CA ASP A 41 -3.91 -3.06 15.42
C ASP A 41 -4.77 -3.75 14.36
N PHE A 42 -5.84 -3.10 13.87
CA PHE A 42 -6.78 -3.72 12.93
C PHE A 42 -6.10 -4.23 11.65
N THR A 43 -5.23 -3.43 11.03
CA THR A 43 -4.47 -3.88 9.85
C THR A 43 -3.64 -5.11 10.16
N LYS A 44 -3.02 -5.17 11.34
CA LYS A 44 -2.17 -6.31 11.72
C LYS A 44 -3.00 -7.57 11.93
N ALA A 45 -4.13 -7.44 12.64
CA ALA A 45 -5.07 -8.53 12.85
C ALA A 45 -5.59 -9.07 11.51
N GLN A 46 -6.03 -8.18 10.61
CA GLN A 46 -6.51 -8.56 9.28
C GLN A 46 -5.47 -9.33 8.48
N ILE A 47 -4.21 -8.85 8.44
CA ILE A 47 -3.14 -9.53 7.70
C ILE A 47 -2.79 -10.89 8.31
N ALA A 48 -2.79 -11.01 9.64
CA ALA A 48 -2.50 -12.26 10.34
C ALA A 48 -3.54 -13.36 10.06
N GLU A 49 -4.78 -12.98 9.78
CA GLU A 49 -5.89 -13.91 9.53
C GLU A 49 -6.13 -14.20 8.03
N LEU A 50 -5.29 -13.70 7.11
CA LEU A 50 -5.51 -13.84 5.65
C LEU A 50 -5.52 -15.28 5.13
N ASP A 51 -4.92 -16.23 5.84
CA ASP A 51 -5.06 -17.66 5.49
C ASP A 51 -6.46 -18.22 5.88
N ASP A 52 -7.16 -17.55 6.80
CA ASP A 52 -8.49 -17.94 7.31
C ASP A 52 -9.64 -17.09 6.73
N ILE A 53 -9.34 -15.89 6.20
CA ILE A 53 -10.34 -14.97 5.63
C ILE A 53 -10.14 -14.78 4.12
N SER A 54 -11.24 -14.76 3.37
CA SER A 54 -11.19 -14.48 1.93
C SER A 54 -11.13 -12.98 1.66
N SER A 55 -10.06 -12.52 1.01
CA SER A 55 -9.94 -11.15 0.55
C SER A 55 -9.47 -11.05 -0.90
N ASN A 56 -10.37 -10.64 -1.80
CA ASN A 56 -10.07 -10.47 -3.22
C ASN A 56 -8.87 -9.54 -3.48
N PHE A 57 -8.75 -8.47 -2.69
CA PHE A 57 -7.64 -7.53 -2.81
C PHE A 57 -6.30 -8.19 -2.49
N HIS A 58 -6.18 -8.82 -1.31
CA HIS A 58 -4.94 -9.47 -0.88
C HIS A 58 -4.60 -10.69 -1.76
N ASN A 59 -5.60 -11.47 -2.18
CA ASN A 59 -5.44 -12.58 -3.13
C ASN A 59 -4.83 -12.11 -4.46
N ARG A 60 -5.29 -10.98 -5.00
CA ARG A 60 -4.74 -10.42 -6.24
C ARG A 60 -3.32 -9.89 -6.04
N ILE A 61 -3.02 -9.29 -4.88
CA ILE A 61 -1.65 -8.86 -4.56
C ILE A 61 -0.69 -10.04 -4.61
N ILE A 62 -0.96 -11.14 -3.90
CA ILE A 62 -0.03 -12.28 -3.91
C ILE A 62 0.18 -12.84 -5.32
N GLN A 63 -0.87 -12.87 -6.16
CA GLN A 63 -0.77 -13.30 -7.56
C GLN A 63 0.10 -12.36 -8.41
N ILE A 64 -0.02 -11.04 -8.24
CA ILE A 64 0.81 -10.04 -8.93
C ILE A 64 2.29 -10.24 -8.58
N PHE A 65 2.58 -10.50 -7.30
CA PHE A 65 3.92 -10.80 -6.82
C PHE A 65 4.34 -12.26 -7.02
N VAL A 66 3.55 -13.08 -7.73
CA VAL A 66 3.86 -14.49 -8.07
C VAL A 66 4.03 -15.38 -6.84
N HIS A 67 3.29 -15.11 -5.77
CA HIS A 67 3.22 -15.92 -4.56
C HIS A 67 1.89 -16.69 -4.51
N GLN A 68 1.94 -17.87 -3.87
CA GLN A 68 0.78 -18.77 -3.79
C GLN A 68 0.13 -18.80 -2.40
N LYS A 69 0.86 -18.41 -1.34
CA LYS A 69 0.40 -18.47 0.04
C LYS A 69 0.54 -17.11 0.71
N HIS A 70 -0.44 -16.74 1.53
CA HIS A 70 -0.42 -15.49 2.28
C HIS A 70 0.69 -15.50 3.34
N SER A 71 0.79 -16.58 4.12
CA SER A 71 1.84 -16.77 5.12
C SER A 71 3.26 -16.57 4.56
N ASP A 72 3.53 -17.00 3.33
CA ASP A 72 4.86 -16.83 2.72
C ASP A 72 5.12 -15.39 2.27
N PHE A 73 4.11 -14.70 1.75
CA PHE A 73 4.25 -13.37 1.18
C PHE A 73 4.22 -12.26 2.24
N TRP A 74 3.22 -12.26 3.10
CA TRP A 74 3.01 -11.16 4.06
C TRP A 74 4.09 -11.10 5.14
N GLN A 75 4.78 -12.22 5.39
CA GLN A 75 5.95 -12.19 6.27
C GLN A 75 7.13 -11.40 5.69
N LYS A 76 7.19 -11.18 4.37
CA LYS A 76 8.32 -10.55 3.67
C LYS A 76 8.16 -9.04 3.45
N VAL A 77 6.94 -8.51 3.60
CA VAL A 77 6.59 -7.13 3.21
C VAL A 77 6.02 -6.35 4.40
N ALA A 78 5.98 -5.03 4.25
CA ALA A 78 5.16 -4.16 5.09
C ALA A 78 3.86 -3.80 4.34
N PHE A 79 2.76 -3.61 5.06
CA PHE A 79 1.47 -3.28 4.48
C PHE A 79 0.70 -2.27 5.33
N ALA A 80 0.05 -1.31 4.68
CA ALA A 80 -0.92 -0.42 5.31
C ALA A 80 -2.00 0.01 4.31
N ASN A 81 -3.16 0.42 4.80
CA ASN A 81 -4.10 1.22 4.02
C ASN A 81 -3.86 2.72 4.27
N GLY A 82 -4.03 3.52 3.22
CA GLY A 82 -3.79 4.96 3.29
C GLY A 82 -4.89 5.73 4.01
N ILE A 83 -6.17 5.45 3.74
CA ILE A 83 -7.31 6.12 4.36
C ILE A 83 -7.41 5.75 5.85
N GLN A 84 -7.53 6.77 6.70
CA GLN A 84 -7.49 6.65 8.16
C GLN A 84 -8.88 6.69 8.83
N SER A 85 -9.94 6.71 8.04
CA SER A 85 -11.34 6.61 8.48
C SER A 85 -11.92 5.24 8.14
N ALA A 86 -12.92 4.81 8.91
CA ALA A 86 -13.71 3.62 8.61
C ALA A 86 -14.65 3.90 7.43
N PHE A 87 -14.60 3.05 6.40
CA PHE A 87 -15.55 3.10 5.30
C PHE A 87 -16.66 2.06 5.51
N THR A 88 -17.89 2.41 5.15
CA THR A 88 -19.05 1.51 5.27
C THR A 88 -19.40 0.82 3.96
N SER A 89 -18.78 1.22 2.85
CA SER A 89 -18.99 0.58 1.54
C SER A 89 -17.83 0.75 0.58
N ALA A 90 -17.65 -0.23 -0.32
CA ALA A 90 -16.58 -0.23 -1.32
C ALA A 90 -16.59 0.99 -2.27
N ASN A 91 -17.77 1.58 -2.51
CA ASN A 91 -17.95 2.70 -3.42
C ASN A 91 -17.79 4.07 -2.75
N GLN A 92 -17.56 4.10 -1.43
CA GLN A 92 -17.34 5.34 -0.71
C GLN A 92 -16.11 6.08 -1.26
N VAL A 93 -16.28 7.38 -1.51
CA VAL A 93 -15.25 8.27 -2.03
C VAL A 93 -14.70 9.08 -0.86
N PRO A 94 -13.38 9.05 -0.59
CA PRO A 94 -12.79 9.85 0.46
C PRO A 94 -12.93 11.33 0.15
N THR A 95 -13.32 12.09 1.17
CA THR A 95 -13.26 13.54 1.18
C THR A 95 -11.81 14.02 1.03
N LYS A 96 -11.65 15.31 0.69
CA LYS A 96 -10.31 15.92 0.64
C LYS A 96 -9.58 15.81 1.99
N ALA A 97 -10.29 16.03 3.10
CA ALA A 97 -9.72 15.95 4.44
C ALA A 97 -9.23 14.53 4.78
N GLU A 98 -9.97 13.49 4.39
CA GLU A 98 -9.53 12.10 4.57
C GLU A 98 -8.29 11.77 3.74
N LYS A 99 -8.20 12.29 2.51
CA LYS A 99 -7.00 12.12 1.68
C LYS A 99 -5.80 12.92 2.21
N ASP A 100 -6.01 14.12 2.73
CA ASP A 100 -4.96 14.92 3.39
C ASP A 100 -4.45 14.20 4.66
N ARG A 101 -5.34 13.56 5.43
CA ARG A 101 -4.94 12.72 6.57
C ARG A 101 -4.21 11.46 6.12
N ALA A 102 -4.63 10.84 5.02
CA ALA A 102 -3.95 9.69 4.43
C ALA A 102 -2.52 10.05 3.99
N GLU A 103 -2.31 11.26 3.50
CA GLU A 103 -0.99 11.77 3.16
C GLU A 103 -0.07 11.86 4.39
N LEU A 104 -0.58 12.36 5.51
CA LEU A 104 0.18 12.47 6.75
C LEU A 104 0.55 11.07 7.28
N ALA A 105 -0.43 10.16 7.32
CA ALA A 105 -0.19 8.77 7.71
C ALA A 105 0.80 8.08 6.78
N PHE A 106 0.74 8.31 5.47
CA PHE A 106 1.70 7.76 4.52
C PHE A 106 3.13 8.24 4.81
N LYS A 107 3.34 9.52 5.14
CA LYS A 107 4.65 10.04 5.58
C LYS A 107 5.13 9.38 6.88
N GLU A 108 4.23 9.12 7.83
CA GLU A 108 4.56 8.37 9.05
C GLU A 108 4.98 6.93 8.75
N TYR A 109 4.30 6.26 7.82
CA TYR A 109 4.70 4.92 7.39
C TYR A 109 6.09 4.92 6.76
N LEU A 110 6.41 5.88 5.88
CA LEU A 110 7.76 5.97 5.33
C LEU A 110 8.82 6.14 6.41
N ASN A 111 8.59 7.01 7.39
CA ASN A 111 9.54 7.26 8.49
C ASN A 111 9.71 6.07 9.45
N SER A 112 8.63 5.33 9.70
CA SER A 112 8.65 4.19 10.64
C SER A 112 9.13 2.90 9.98
N VAL A 113 8.69 2.63 8.75
CA VAL A 113 8.99 1.39 8.01
C VAL A 113 10.34 1.48 7.30
N LYS A 114 10.77 2.69 6.90
CA LYS A 114 12.01 2.97 6.16
C LYS A 114 12.20 2.03 4.94
N PRO A 115 11.25 2.03 4.00
CA PRO A 115 11.30 1.12 2.85
C PRO A 115 12.42 1.49 1.86
N ASP A 116 12.79 0.52 1.02
CA ASP A 116 13.58 0.77 -0.20
C ASP A 116 12.64 1.02 -1.39
N LYS A 117 11.49 0.34 -1.39
CA LYS A 117 10.48 0.40 -2.46
C LYS A 117 9.07 0.52 -1.90
N VAL A 118 8.20 1.24 -2.61
CA VAL A 118 6.79 1.42 -2.27
C VAL A 118 5.91 1.11 -3.48
N VAL A 119 4.85 0.34 -3.29
CA VAL A 119 3.78 0.17 -4.29
C VAL A 119 2.46 0.66 -3.72
N VAL A 120 1.86 1.66 -4.36
CA VAL A 120 0.57 2.23 -3.99
C VAL A 120 -0.51 1.66 -4.93
N PHE A 121 -1.35 0.79 -4.40
CA PHE A 121 -2.50 0.19 -5.08
C PHE A 121 -3.74 1.09 -5.01
N SER A 122 -3.57 2.40 -5.20
CA SER A 122 -4.66 3.37 -5.21
C SER A 122 -4.32 4.57 -6.09
N SER A 123 -4.99 4.69 -7.23
CA SER A 123 -4.82 5.85 -8.10
C SER A 123 -5.31 7.14 -7.46
N ARG A 124 -6.39 7.08 -6.66
CA ARG A 124 -6.93 8.27 -5.98
C ARG A 124 -5.98 8.83 -4.92
N LEU A 125 -5.28 7.96 -4.19
CA LEU A 125 -4.23 8.38 -3.26
C LEU A 125 -3.00 8.83 -4.02
N TRP A 126 -2.57 8.08 -5.04
CA TRP A 126 -1.42 8.44 -5.86
C TRP A 126 -1.56 9.83 -6.50
N GLU A 127 -2.70 10.12 -7.12
CA GLU A 127 -2.98 11.42 -7.71
C GLU A 127 -3.02 12.53 -6.65
N HIS A 128 -3.67 12.28 -5.51
CA HIS A 128 -3.73 13.25 -4.41
C HIS A 128 -2.35 13.56 -3.83
N PHE A 129 -1.49 12.54 -3.73
CA PHE A 129 -0.17 12.68 -3.16
C PHE A 129 0.80 13.33 -4.14
N PHE A 130 0.88 12.80 -5.36
CA PHE A 130 2.03 13.05 -6.22
C PHE A 130 1.74 13.97 -7.41
N ASN A 131 0.48 14.29 -7.72
CA ASN A 131 0.15 15.27 -8.78
C ASN A 131 0.14 16.73 -8.30
N LYS A 132 0.80 17.02 -7.17
CA LYS A 132 0.97 18.37 -6.65
C LYS A 132 2.46 18.70 -6.41
N PRO A 133 2.86 19.97 -6.46
CA PRO A 133 4.25 20.37 -6.20
C PRO A 133 4.72 19.97 -4.80
N GLY A 134 6.02 19.72 -4.67
CA GLY A 134 6.67 19.50 -3.36
C GLY A 134 6.58 18.08 -2.81
N TRP A 135 6.13 17.09 -3.60
CA TRP A 135 6.11 15.70 -3.16
C TRP A 135 6.75 14.73 -4.15
N GLY A 136 7.95 14.26 -3.77
CA GLY A 136 8.72 13.27 -4.50
C GLY A 136 9.28 13.74 -5.84
N THR A 137 10.46 13.26 -6.18
CA THR A 137 11.12 13.56 -7.46
C THR A 137 10.65 12.56 -8.52
N HIS A 138 10.21 13.03 -9.68
CA HIS A 138 9.90 12.13 -10.79
C HIS A 138 11.18 11.51 -11.34
N LEU A 139 11.28 10.17 -11.34
CA LEU A 139 12.46 9.46 -11.83
C LEU A 139 12.26 8.88 -13.24
N GLY A 140 11.02 8.65 -13.64
CA GLY A 140 10.68 8.05 -14.92
C GLY A 140 9.36 7.31 -14.87
N LYS A 141 9.17 6.34 -15.77
CA LYS A 141 7.93 5.58 -15.88
C LYS A 141 8.21 4.11 -16.22
N ILE A 142 7.36 3.20 -15.72
CA ILE A 142 7.20 1.87 -16.30
C ILE A 142 6.24 2.01 -17.48
N ASP A 143 6.77 1.79 -18.67
CA ASP A 143 6.12 2.15 -19.95
C ASP A 143 5.67 3.61 -19.97
N ASP A 144 4.73 3.97 -20.85
CA ASP A 144 4.25 5.36 -20.97
C ASP A 144 3.24 5.76 -19.88
N ARG A 145 2.95 4.86 -18.93
CA ARG A 145 1.80 5.01 -18.02
C ARG A 145 2.14 5.15 -16.54
N TRP A 146 3.07 4.35 -16.00
CA TRP A 146 3.18 4.21 -14.55
C TRP A 146 4.37 4.98 -14.00
N ASN A 147 4.10 6.15 -13.42
CA ASN A 147 5.15 7.03 -12.92
C ASN A 147 5.89 6.42 -11.73
N ILE A 148 7.22 6.54 -11.78
CA ILE A 148 8.13 6.22 -10.69
C ILE A 148 8.54 7.54 -10.01
N ARG A 149 8.50 7.54 -8.69
CA ARG A 149 8.90 8.66 -7.83
C ARG A 149 10.02 8.24 -6.89
N GLU A 150 10.98 9.13 -6.63
CA GLU A 150 11.83 9.06 -5.44
C GLU A 150 11.12 9.81 -4.32
N LEU A 151 11.02 9.19 -3.14
CA LEU A 151 10.42 9.79 -1.95
C LEU A 151 11.44 9.80 -0.82
N ASP A 152 11.53 10.92 -0.12
CA ASP A 152 12.37 11.08 1.06
C ASP A 152 11.64 10.65 2.34
N TYR A 153 12.40 10.11 3.29
CA TYR A 153 12.01 9.94 4.68
C TYR A 153 13.21 10.20 5.59
N ASP A 154 12.99 10.21 6.90
CA ASP A 154 14.05 10.50 7.86
C ASP A 154 15.21 9.48 7.79
N GLY A 155 16.35 9.98 7.34
CA GLY A 155 17.59 9.22 7.18
C GLY A 155 17.65 8.37 5.91
N GLY A 156 16.78 8.57 4.91
CA GLY A 156 16.84 7.80 3.68
C GLY A 156 15.84 8.20 2.61
N LYS A 157 15.76 7.37 1.58
CA LYS A 157 14.88 7.55 0.42
C LYS A 157 14.41 6.20 -0.11
N CYS A 158 13.28 6.19 -0.79
CA CYS A 158 12.74 5.02 -1.47
C CYS A 158 12.25 5.36 -2.88
N THR A 159 12.12 4.35 -3.74
CA THR A 159 11.38 4.49 -5.00
C THR A 159 9.93 4.04 -4.84
N ALA A 160 9.00 4.72 -5.49
CA ALA A 160 7.57 4.47 -5.37
C ALA A 160 6.89 4.37 -6.73
N LEU A 161 5.92 3.47 -6.83
CA LEU A 161 5.07 3.25 -8.00
C LEU A 161 3.59 3.28 -7.60
N GLY A 162 2.77 4.01 -8.35
CA GLY A 162 1.31 3.98 -8.21
C GLY A 162 0.65 3.21 -9.34
N ILE A 163 -0.24 2.29 -9.00
CA ILE A 163 -1.04 1.52 -9.96
C ILE A 163 -2.51 1.46 -9.54
N TYR A 164 -3.37 0.90 -10.41
CA TYR A 164 -4.78 0.74 -10.09
C TYR A 164 -5.00 -0.19 -8.90
N HIS A 165 -6.10 0.04 -8.19
CA HIS A 165 -6.56 -0.86 -7.14
C HIS A 165 -6.89 -2.25 -7.74
N PRO A 166 -6.43 -3.38 -7.16
CA PRO A 166 -6.66 -4.73 -7.68
C PRO A 166 -8.14 -5.11 -7.84
N SER A 167 -9.04 -4.47 -7.09
CA SER A 167 -10.50 -4.64 -7.21
C SER A 167 -11.17 -3.72 -8.25
N ALA A 168 -10.41 -2.90 -8.96
CA ALA A 168 -10.97 -2.05 -10.01
C ALA A 168 -11.53 -2.89 -11.18
N HIS A 169 -12.57 -2.37 -11.83
CA HIS A 169 -13.15 -3.01 -13.01
C HIS A 169 -12.10 -3.16 -14.12
N GLY A 170 -12.05 -4.35 -14.74
CA GLY A 170 -11.07 -4.65 -15.79
C GLY A 170 -9.64 -4.90 -15.31
N PHE A 171 -9.39 -4.98 -13.99
CA PHE A 171 -8.06 -5.30 -13.47
C PHE A 171 -7.63 -6.73 -13.83
N GLN A 172 -6.55 -6.85 -14.60
CA GLN A 172 -5.96 -8.11 -15.02
C GLN A 172 -4.59 -8.32 -14.35
N THR A 173 -4.51 -9.28 -13.43
CA THR A 173 -3.29 -9.58 -12.65
C THR A 173 -2.06 -9.80 -13.54
N ALA A 174 -2.23 -10.46 -14.70
CA ALA A 174 -1.12 -10.72 -15.62
C ALA A 174 -0.43 -9.45 -16.13
N ASN A 175 -1.19 -8.39 -16.43
CA ASN A 175 -0.65 -7.13 -16.93
C ASN A 175 0.15 -6.40 -15.83
N PHE A 176 -0.36 -6.43 -14.60
CA PHE A 176 0.29 -5.76 -13.47
C PHE A 176 1.49 -6.55 -12.92
N LYS A 177 1.54 -7.87 -13.15
CA LYS A 177 2.70 -8.69 -12.81
C LYS A 177 3.97 -8.18 -13.53
N ASP A 178 3.90 -7.93 -14.84
CA ASP A 178 5.07 -7.41 -15.59
C ASP A 178 5.50 -6.03 -15.06
N VAL A 179 4.54 -5.13 -14.87
CA VAL A 179 4.78 -3.79 -14.35
C VAL A 179 5.51 -3.84 -13.00
N ILE A 180 5.04 -4.69 -12.08
CA ILE A 180 5.65 -4.84 -10.75
C ILE A 180 7.03 -5.48 -10.84
N GLN A 181 7.21 -6.52 -11.67
CA GLN A 181 8.50 -7.16 -11.85
C GLN A 181 9.56 -6.20 -12.42
N ARG A 182 9.17 -5.29 -13.31
CA ARG A 182 10.06 -4.26 -13.85
C ARG A 182 10.39 -3.20 -12.81
N PHE A 183 9.40 -2.75 -12.03
CA PHE A 183 9.63 -1.80 -10.94
C PHE A 183 10.52 -2.35 -9.83
N LEU A 184 10.39 -3.64 -9.47
CA LEU A 184 11.25 -4.27 -8.47
C LEU A 184 12.72 -4.33 -8.91
N LYS A 185 13.01 -4.22 -10.21
CA LYS A 185 14.38 -4.19 -10.78
C LYS A 185 14.91 -2.77 -11.07
N TYR A 186 14.06 -1.76 -10.91
CA TYR A 186 14.43 -0.35 -11.09
C TYR A 186 15.35 0.13 -9.97
#